data_AF-A0A0C3K008-F1
#
_entry.id   AF-A0A0C3K008-F1
#
_cell.length_a   1.000
_cell.length_b   1.000
_cell.length_c   1.000
_cell.angle_alpha   90.00
_cell.angle_beta   90.00
_cell.angle_gamma   90.00
#
_symmetry.space_group_name_H-M   'P 1'
#
loop_
_entity.id
_entity.type
_entity.pdbx_description
1 polymer ?
#
loop_
_entity_poly.entity_id
_entity_poly.type
_entity_poly.pdbx_seq_one_letter_code
_entity_poly.pdbx_strand_id
1 'polypeptide(L)' 'AKIQEREHHLRESWVKAMETRLVRDELAKCHRYEGVNHLENCRWLADKYIQMLQENRVKGYKKIEV' A
#
# COMPACT_ATOMS: atom_id res chain seq x y z
N ALA A 1 -22.56 -0.67 18.02
CA ALA A 1 -21.50 0.32 18.29
C ALA A 1 -20.09 -0.29 18.18
N LYS A 2 -19.49 -0.88 19.24
CA LYS A 2 -18.07 -1.32 19.23
C LYS A 2 -17.68 -2.35 18.15
N ILE A 3 -18.56 -3.30 17.83
CA ILE A 3 -18.29 -4.32 16.78
C ILE A 3 -18.25 -3.69 15.39
N GLN A 4 -19.18 -2.76 15.10
CA GLN A 4 -19.24 -2.06 13.81
C GLN A 4 -18.01 -1.19 13.58
N GLU A 5 -17.54 -0.50 14.62
CA GLU A 5 -16.31 0.30 14.57
C GLU A 5 -15.08 -0.57 14.30
N ARG A 6 -14.98 -1.73 14.96
CA ARG A 6 -13.93 -2.73 14.69
C ARG A 6 -13.94 -3.20 13.25
N GLU A 7 -15.12 -3.59 12.74
CA GLU A 7 -15.26 -4.05 11.35
C GLU A 7 -14.96 -2.95 10.34
N HIS A 8 -15.36 -1.71 10.63
CA HIS A 8 -15.02 -0.55 9.82
C HIS A 8 -13.50 -0.36 9.76
N HIS A 9 -12.81 -0.32 10.90
CA HIS A 9 -11.35 -0.18 10.94
C HIS A 9 -10.63 -1.29 10.16
N LEU A 10 -11.06 -2.54 10.31
CA LEU A 10 -10.48 -3.66 9.57
C LEU A 10 -10.70 -3.51 8.06
N ARG A 11 -11.91 -3.15 7.62
CA ARG A 11 -12.21 -2.93 6.20
C ARG A 11 -11.33 -1.83 5.61
N GLU A 12 -11.23 -0.68 6.27
CA GLU A 12 -10.37 0.43 5.84
C GLU A 12 -8.90 0.02 5.76
N SER A 13 -8.41 -0.77 6.72
CA SER A 13 -7.05 -1.29 6.69
C SER A 13 -6.81 -2.22 5.49
N TRP A 14 -7.80 -3.02 5.09
CA TRP A 14 -7.73 -3.85 3.90
C TRP A 14 -7.80 -3.03 2.61
N VAL A 15 -8.62 -1.96 2.56
CA VAL A 15 -8.69 -1.05 1.41
C VAL A 15 -7.31 -0.43 1.15
N LYS A 16 -6.65 0.12 2.16
CA LYS A 16 -5.28 0.67 2.04
C LYS A 16 -4.25 -0.36 1.56
N ALA A 17 -4.38 -1.60 2.00
CA ALA A 17 -3.54 -2.70 1.50
C ALA A 17 -3.81 -3.00 0.02
N MET A 18 -5.06 -2.92 -0.43
CA MET A 18 -5.43 -3.07 -1.85
C MET A 18 -4.93 -1.91 -2.71
N GLU A 19 -5.00 -0.67 -2.23
CA GLU A 19 -4.41 0.49 -2.92
C GLU A 19 -2.91 0.31 -3.15
N THR A 20 -2.21 -0.21 -2.14
CA THR A 20 -0.76 -0.49 -2.24
C THR A 20 -0.47 -1.58 -3.29
N ARG A 21 -1.37 -2.57 -3.46
CA ARG A 21 -1.26 -3.58 -4.52
C ARG A 21 -1.43 -2.96 -5.91
N LEU A 22 -2.38 -2.04 -6.09
CA LEU A 22 -2.56 -1.33 -7.37
C LEU A 22 -1.31 -0.55 -7.77
N VAL A 23 -0.69 0.16 -6.81
CA VAL A 23 0.55 0.91 -7.06
C VAL A 23 1.69 -0.02 -7.46
N ARG A 24 1.81 -1.19 -6.81
CA ARG A 24 2.80 -2.21 -7.19
C ARG A 24 2.59 -2.73 -8.61
N ASP A 25 1.34 -2.99 -9.00
CA ASP A 25 1.02 -3.53 -10.32
C ASP A 25 1.30 -2.48 -11.41
N GLU A 26 1.03 -1.20 -11.12
CA GLU A 26 1.39 -0.09 -12.01
C GLU A 26 2.91 0.11 -12.10
N LEU A 27 3.63 -0.05 -10.99
CA LEU A 27 5.09 -0.01 -10.97
C LEU A 27 5.67 -1.12 -11.86
N ALA A 28 5.15 -2.33 -11.75
CA ALA A 28 5.57 -3.46 -12.57
C ALA A 28 5.32 -3.21 -14.08
N LYS A 29 4.21 -2.55 -14.43
CA LYS A 29 3.98 -2.11 -15.82
C LYS A 29 5.00 -1.08 -16.25
N CYS A 30 5.24 -0.04 -15.45
CA CYS A 30 6.22 1.01 -15.75
C CYS A 30 7.61 0.42 -16.01
N HIS A 31 8.08 -0.50 -15.16
CA HIS A 31 9.35 -1.21 -15.37
C HIS A 31 9.39 -1.97 -16.70
N ARG A 32 8.28 -2.58 -17.13
CA ARG A 32 8.21 -3.31 -18.41
C ARG A 32 8.19 -2.36 -19.61
N TYR A 33 7.50 -1.23 -19.51
CA TYR A 33 7.40 -0.25 -20.60
C TYR A 33 8.68 0.56 -20.80
N GLU A 34 9.29 1.03 -19.71
CA GLU A 34 10.47 1.90 -19.75
C GLU A 34 11.78 1.15 -20.00
N GLY A 35 11.79 -0.18 -19.76
CA GLY A 35 12.98 -1.02 -19.96
C GLY A 35 14.16 -0.47 -19.16
N VAL A 36 15.27 -0.16 -19.84
CA VAL A 36 16.50 0.34 -19.19
C VAL A 36 16.34 1.68 -18.47
N ASN A 37 15.34 2.50 -18.85
CA ASN A 37 15.13 3.84 -18.29
C ASN A 37 14.24 3.84 -17.03
N HIS A 38 13.80 2.68 -16.55
CA HIS A 38 12.84 2.59 -15.45
C HIS A 38 13.31 3.26 -14.15
N LEU A 39 14.63 3.38 -13.93
CA LEU A 39 15.20 3.99 -12.71
C LEU A 39 14.92 5.49 -12.63
N GLU A 40 14.80 6.16 -13.77
CA GLU A 40 14.50 7.59 -13.83
C GLU A 40 12.98 7.80 -13.93
N ASN A 41 12.34 7.15 -14.91
CA ASN A 41 10.95 7.40 -15.26
C ASN A 41 9.96 6.82 -14.24
N CYS A 42 10.28 5.70 -13.58
CA CYS A 42 9.40 5.04 -12.60
C CYS A 42 9.75 5.39 -11.14
N ARG A 43 10.73 6.27 -10.89
CA ARG A 43 11.23 6.57 -9.54
C ARG A 43 10.15 7.04 -8.58
N TRP A 44 9.33 7.99 -9.00
CA TRP A 44 8.24 8.52 -8.19
C TRP A 44 7.23 7.44 -7.76
N LEU A 45 7.02 6.44 -8.62
CA LEU A 45 6.09 5.34 -8.36
C LEU A 45 6.71 4.30 -7.42
N ALA A 46 8.03 4.07 -7.53
CA ALA A 46 8.79 3.28 -6.58
C ALA A 46 8.81 3.93 -5.18
N ASP A 47 9.10 5.23 -5.10
CA ASP A 47 9.10 5.98 -3.84
C ASP A 47 7.72 5.95 -3.17
N LYS A 48 6.65 6.16 -3.96
CA LYS A 48 5.27 6.05 -3.49
C LYS A 48 4.96 4.64 -2.98
N TYR A 49 5.38 3.60 -3.70
CA TYR A 49 5.17 2.21 -3.28
C TYR A 49 5.85 1.92 -1.94
N ILE A 50 7.09 2.37 -1.76
CA ILE A 50 7.86 2.19 -0.52
C ILE A 50 7.19 2.92 0.65
N GLN A 51 6.75 4.17 0.44
CA GLN A 51 6.00 4.91 1.45
C GLN A 51 4.71 4.17 1.86
N MET A 52 3.94 3.71 0.89
CA MET A 52 2.70 2.98 1.15
C MET A 52 2.95 1.65 1.88
N LEU A 53 4.05 0.94 1.59
CA LEU A 53 4.41 -0.28 2.32
C LEU A 53 4.67 -0.05 3.81
N GLN A 54 5.17 1.13 4.19
CA GLN A 54 5.39 1.49 5.60
C GLN A 54 4.07 1.89 6.29
N GLU A 55 3.24 2.68 5.61
CA GLU A 55 2.03 3.29 6.17
C GLU A 55 0.82 2.34 6.17
N ASN A 56 0.60 1.60 5.08
CA ASN A 56 -0.62 0.86 4.78
C ASN A 56 -0.60 -0.61 5.21
N ARG A 57 0.33 -1.00 6.09
CA ARG A 57 0.35 -2.37 6.64
C ARG A 57 -0.97 -2.64 7.35
N VAL A 58 -1.50 -3.85 7.19
CA VAL A 58 -2.72 -4.25 7.89
C VAL A 58 -2.44 -4.27 9.39
N LYS A 59 -3.05 -3.33 10.12
CA LYS A 59 -2.91 -3.20 11.57
C LYS A 59 -4.10 -3.86 12.24
N GLY A 60 -3.83 -4.79 13.17
CA GLY A 60 -4.87 -5.39 13.99
C GLY A 60 -5.57 -4.33 14.85
N TYR A 61 -6.85 -4.55 15.15
CA TYR A 61 -7.65 -3.64 15.99
C TYR A 61 -7.15 -3.55 17.43
N LYS A 62 -6.51 -4.61 17.94
CA LYS A 62 -5.97 -4.64 19.31
C LYS A 62 -4.59 -3.97 19.31
N LYS A 63 -4.52 -2.74 19.80
CA LYS A 63 -3.24 -2.11 20.16
C LYS A 63 -2.72 -2.80 21.42
N ILE A 64 -1.61 -3.51 21.30
CA ILE A 64 -0.86 -4.01 22.46
C ILE A 64 0.19 -2.94 22.72
N GLU A 65 -0.01 -2.14 23.77
CA GLU A 65 1.05 -1.30 24.30
C GLU A 65 2.00 -2.22 25.08
N VAL A 66 3.27 -2.24 24.69
CA VAL A 66 4.35 -2.95 25.41
C VAL A 66 5.11 -1.91 26.21
#